data_AF-A0A7M1QBY9-F1
#
_entry.id   AF-A0A7M1QBY9-F1
#
_cell.length_a   1.000
_cell.length_b   1.000
_cell.length_c   1.000
_cell.angle_alpha   90.00
_cell.angle_beta   90.00
_cell.angle_gamma   90.00
#
_symmetry.space_group_name_H-M   'P 1'
#
loop_
_entity.id
_entity.type
_entity.pdbx_description
1 polymer ?
#
loop_
_entity_poly.entity_id
_entity_poly.type
_entity_poly.pdbx_seq_one_letter_code
_entity_poly.pdbx_strand_id
1 'polypeptide(L)' 'MATRIHLPLRSRRARAAAHRAMAYAAFASNSSERVRYHRYHVHMRKAEALSRAADLDGSDAPWEGNA' A
#
# COMPACT_ATOMS: atom_id res chain seq x y z
N MET A 1 -6.94 29.47 -9.97
CA MET A 1 -6.32 28.81 -8.80
C MET A 1 -6.73 27.35 -8.80
N ALA A 2 -5.83 26.43 -9.19
CA ALA A 2 -6.15 25.00 -9.30
C ALA A 2 -5.70 24.27 -8.04
N THR A 3 -6.66 23.83 -7.23
CA THR A 3 -6.42 23.05 -6.01
C THR A 3 -5.82 21.71 -6.41
N ARG A 4 -4.56 21.50 -6.06
CA ARG A 4 -3.84 20.25 -6.28
C ARG A 4 -4.49 19.20 -5.37
N ILE A 5 -5.43 18.43 -5.92
CA ILE A 5 -5.99 17.26 -5.22
C ILE A 5 -4.81 16.31 -4.98
N HIS A 6 -4.31 16.27 -3.75
CA HIS A 6 -3.34 15.29 -3.30
C HIS A 6 -4.04 13.94 -3.28
N LEU A 7 -4.14 13.30 -4.45
CA LEU A 7 -4.70 11.97 -4.57
C LEU A 7 -3.83 11.04 -3.71
N PRO A 8 -4.38 10.38 -2.67
CA PRO A 8 -3.59 9.61 -1.71
C PRO A 8 -2.79 8.47 -2.36
N LEU A 9 -3.11 8.08 -3.60
CA LEU A 9 -2.41 7.04 -4.37
C LEU A 9 -0.96 7.38 -4.79
N ARG A 10 -0.45 8.59 -4.54
CA ARG A 10 0.92 8.95 -4.93
C ARG A 10 1.98 8.40 -3.98
N SER A 11 1.67 8.14 -2.72
CA SER A 11 2.67 7.60 -1.78
C SER A 11 2.77 6.07 -1.87
N ARG A 12 4.00 5.55 -1.80
CA ARG A 12 4.26 4.09 -1.75
C ARG A 12 3.51 3.44 -0.58
N ARG A 13 3.42 4.12 0.56
CA ARG A 13 2.64 3.69 1.75
C ARG A 13 1.15 3.54 1.46
N ALA A 14 0.53 4.49 0.77
CA ALA A 14 -0.89 4.39 0.43
C ALA A 14 -1.17 3.25 -0.56
N ARG A 15 -0.26 3.01 -1.52
CA ARG A 15 -0.35 1.85 -2.42
C ARG A 15 -0.21 0.53 -1.67
N ALA A 16 0.70 0.47 -0.68
CA ALA A 16 0.82 -0.69 0.19
C ALA A 16 -0.48 -0.96 0.96
N ALA A 17 -1.09 0.08 1.54
CA ALA A 17 -2.38 -0.02 2.22
C ALA A 17 -3.50 -0.49 1.29
N ALA A 18 -3.57 0.05 0.07
CA ALA A 18 -4.55 -0.37 -0.93
C ALA A 18 -4.41 -1.86 -1.29
N HIS A 19 -3.17 -2.36 -1.44
CA HIS A 19 -2.95 -3.79 -1.67
C HIS A 19 -3.34 -4.66 -0.47
N ARG A 20 -3.11 -4.22 0.78
CA ARG A 20 -3.61 -4.94 1.96
C ARG A 20 -5.14 -5.02 1.94
N ALA A 21 -5.83 -3.92 1.65
CA ALA A 21 -7.28 -3.91 1.52
C ALA A 21 -7.78 -4.88 0.43
N MET A 22 -7.14 -4.87 -0.74
CA MET A 22 -7.45 -5.83 -1.82
C MET A 22 -7.15 -7.28 -1.42
N ALA A 23 -6.09 -7.54 -0.65
CA ALA A 23 -5.78 -8.87 -0.15
C ALA A 23 -6.92 -9.41 0.73
N TYR A 24 -7.40 -8.60 1.68
CA TYR A 24 -8.52 -8.98 2.55
C TYR A 24 -9.83 -9.15 1.77
N ALA A 25 -10.11 -8.28 0.80
CA ALA A 25 -11.26 -8.44 -0.08
C ALA A 25 -11.19 -9.74 -0.89
N ALA A 26 -10.02 -10.10 -1.42
CA ALA A 26 -9.81 -11.36 -2.13
C ALA A 26 -9.99 -12.59 -1.23
N PHE A 27 -9.57 -12.50 0.04
CA PHE A 27 -9.77 -13.55 1.02
C PHE A 27 -11.25 -13.74 1.38
N ALA A 28 -12.02 -12.66 1.44
CA ALA A 28 -13.46 -12.68 1.72
C ALA A 28 -14.33 -13.02 0.49
N SER A 29 -13.76 -13.03 -0.71
CA SER A 29 -14.51 -13.26 -1.96
C SER A 29 -15.06 -14.68 -2.05
N ASN A 30 -16.20 -14.86 -2.72
CA ASN A 30 -16.75 -16.19 -3.03
C ASN A 30 -15.99 -16.81 -4.22
N SER A 31 -14.95 -17.59 -3.94
CA SER A 31 -14.13 -18.32 -4.91
C SER A 31 -13.50 -19.52 -4.20
N SER A 32 -12.92 -20.45 -4.95
CA SER A 32 -12.25 -21.59 -4.33
C SER A 32 -11.12 -21.15 -3.40
N GLU A 33 -10.90 -21.92 -2.34
CA GLU A 33 -9.89 -21.61 -1.32
C GLU A 33 -8.52 -21.32 -1.95
N ARG A 34 -8.06 -22.20 -2.85
CA ARG A 34 -6.80 -22.04 -3.59
C ARG A 34 -6.71 -20.69 -4.31
N VAL A 35 -7.79 -20.23 -4.94
CA VAL A 35 -7.81 -18.95 -5.66
C VAL A 35 -7.77 -17.76 -4.69
N ARG A 36 -8.51 -17.83 -3.57
CA ARG A 36 -8.52 -16.78 -2.55
C ARG A 36 -7.13 -16.60 -1.93
N TYR A 37 -6.51 -17.70 -1.51
CA TYR A 37 -5.16 -17.68 -0.94
C TYR A 37 -4.12 -17.18 -1.95
N HIS A 38 -4.19 -17.62 -3.20
CA HIS A 38 -3.27 -17.14 -4.22
C HIS A 38 -3.36 -15.62 -4.40
N ARG A 39 -4.57 -15.07 -4.56
CA ARG A 39 -4.78 -13.62 -4.71
C ARG A 39 -4.36 -12.84 -3.46
N TYR A 40 -4.71 -13.33 -2.27
CA TYR A 40 -4.27 -12.77 -1.00
C TYR A 40 -2.75 -12.61 -0.94
N HIS A 41 -2.01 -13.69 -1.22
CA HIS A 41 -0.55 -13.66 -1.16
C HIS A 41 0.07 -12.77 -2.24
N VAL A 42 -0.50 -12.73 -3.45
CA VAL A 42 -0.04 -11.80 -4.50
C VAL A 42 -0.16 -10.35 -4.05
N HIS A 43 -1.29 -9.99 -3.42
CA HIS A 43 -1.50 -8.65 -2.91
C HIS A 43 -0.61 -8.33 -1.70
N MET A 44 -0.45 -9.26 -0.76
CA MET A 44 0.42 -9.06 0.40
C MET A 44 1.90 -8.89 0.02
N ARG A 45 2.42 -9.70 -0.91
CA ARG A 45 3.81 -9.55 -1.40
C ARG A 45 4.04 -8.17 -2.03
N LYS A 46 3.08 -7.66 -2.81
CA LYS A 46 3.15 -6.31 -3.38
C LYS A 46 3.09 -5.23 -2.30
N ALA A 47 2.22 -5.40 -1.30
CA ALA A 47 2.12 -4.47 -0.18
C ALA A 47 3.43 -4.40 0.62
N GLU A 48 4.05 -5.54 0.91
CA GLU A 48 5.34 -5.63 1.61
C GLU A 48 6.46 -4.97 0.81
N ALA A 49 6.56 -5.26 -0.50
CA ALA A 49 7.56 -4.65 -1.36
C ALA A 49 7.43 -3.11 -1.38
N LEU A 50 6.20 -2.59 -1.49
CA LEU A 50 5.94 -1.16 -1.46
C LEU A 50 6.20 -0.54 -0.09
N SER A 51 5.91 -1.25 1.01
CA SER A 51 6.21 -0.80 2.37
C SER A 51 7.72 -0.67 2.55
N ARG A 52 8.47 -1.74 2.24
CA ARG A 52 9.95 -1.73 2.31
C ARG A 52 10.54 -0.62 1.45
N ALA A 53 10.04 -0.45 0.22
CA ALA A 53 10.49 0.63 -0.64
C ALA A 53 10.13 2.02 -0.09
N ALA A 54 9.04 2.17 0.66
CA ALA A 54 8.69 3.43 1.32
C ALA A 54 9.56 3.71 2.54
N ASP A 55 9.96 2.66 3.27
CA ASP A 55 10.84 2.77 4.43
C ASP A 55 12.27 3.13 4.00
N LEU A 56 12.72 2.57 2.87
CA LEU A 56 13.99 2.96 2.24
C LEU A 56 13.97 4.40 1.71
N ASP A 57 12.84 4.84 1.11
CA ASP A 57 12.62 6.23 0.66
C ASP A 57 12.60 7.23 1.83
N GLY A 58 12.25 6.75 3.03
CA GLY A 58 12.13 7.55 4.25
C GLY A 58 13.45 7.95 4.89
N SER A 59 14.59 7.71 4.23
CA SER A 59 15.93 8.07 4.73
C SER A 59 16.34 9.54 4.47
N ASP A 60 15.52 10.34 3.76
CA ASP A 60 15.80 11.76 3.51
C ASP A 60 14.59 12.65 3.86
N ALA A 61 14.47 13.05 5.13
CA ALA A 61 13.99 14.39 5.55
C ALA A 61 13.90 14.53 7.09
N PRO A 62 14.99 14.87 7.79
CA PRO A 62 14.93 15.36 9.17
C PRO A 62 14.68 16.87 9.20
N TRP A 63 13.54 17.35 8.72
CA TRP A 63 13.22 18.80 8.77
C TRP A 63 11.74 19.16 8.96
N GLU A 64 11.10 18.72 10.05
CA GLU A 64 10.05 19.52 10.72
C GLU A 64 10.06 19.13 12.21
N GLY A 65 10.30 20.00 13.19
CA GLY A 65 10.39 21.46 13.15
C GLY A 65 11.11 22.02 14.39
N ASN A 66 11.57 23.26 14.23
CA ASN A 66 11.98 24.13 15.32
C ASN A 66 10.77 24.43 16.21
N ALA A 67 10.95 24.27 17.53
CA ALA A 67 10.18 24.92 18.57
C ALA A 67 11.12 25.85 19.34
#